data_AF-A0A931BXD5-F1
#
_entry.id   AF-A0A931BXD5-F1
#
_cell.length_a   1.000
_cell.length_b   1.000
_cell.length_c   1.000
_cell.angle_alpha   90.00
_cell.angle_beta   90.00
_cell.angle_gamma   90.00
#
_symmetry.space_group_name_H-M   'P 1'
#
loop_
_entity.id
_entity.type
_entity.pdbx_description
1 polymer ?
#
loop_
_entity_poly.entity_id
_entity_poly.type
_entity_poly.pdbx_seq_one_letter_code
_entity_poly.pdbx_strand_id
1 'polypeptide(L)'
;MKRPVYESLKDYARGIAGGLLFSFPLLYTMEMWWAGLSATSLQLIILILITYLLLLGYNRFAGMRPDATWGEVAIDSVEEMGIGLVISFGVLLMIRRIDPAAMGLTELLGKTIIEAMAVSIGVSIGKSQLDSEESGGGKQPDGGPGSSSDNGKPDKTDKLGMAVLAICGAVVVGGNVAPTEEILVISLEAKPIHVLMMAVVSLLLSIVIVYFSDFRGATEKFPKDVLYHITFDTCVCYLMALGTSAFILWFFGRFEDVSFWVAFAQCIVLGVIATLGASAGRLLIK
;
A
#
# COMPACT_ATOMS: atom_id res chain seq x y z
N MET A 1 -29.23 -6.51 4.26
CA MET A 1 -28.65 -7.06 3.01
C MET A 1 -27.26 -7.57 3.36
N LYS A 2 -27.02 -8.89 3.40
CA LYS A 2 -25.70 -9.44 3.78
C LYS A 2 -24.81 -9.43 2.53
N ARG A 3 -23.83 -8.53 2.48
CA ARG A 3 -22.78 -8.59 1.45
C ARG A 3 -22.05 -9.94 1.57
N PRO A 4 -21.72 -10.62 0.47
CA PRO A 4 -20.85 -11.80 0.52
C PRO A 4 -19.53 -11.41 1.20
N VAL A 5 -19.05 -12.23 2.15
CA VAL A 5 -17.81 -11.98 2.91
C VAL A 5 -16.61 -11.69 2.00
N TYR A 6 -16.60 -12.28 0.80
CA TYR A 6 -15.57 -12.11 -0.20
C TYR A 6 -15.50 -10.69 -0.79
N GLU A 7 -16.64 -10.07 -1.12
CA GLU A 7 -16.67 -8.70 -1.66
C GLU A 7 -16.16 -7.70 -0.64
N SER A 8 -16.57 -7.84 0.63
CA SER A 8 -16.07 -7.01 1.73
C SER A 8 -14.56 -7.14 1.90
N LEU A 9 -14.01 -8.36 1.83
CA LEU A 9 -12.56 -8.57 1.97
C LEU A 9 -11.76 -7.92 0.85
N LYS A 10 -12.29 -7.95 -0.38
CA LYS A 10 -11.67 -7.30 -1.54
C LYS A 10 -11.68 -5.78 -1.41
N ASP A 11 -12.80 -5.19 -0.98
CA ASP A 11 -12.91 -3.75 -0.72
C ASP A 11 -11.93 -3.30 0.37
N TYR A 12 -11.78 -4.09 1.43
CA TYR A 12 -10.77 -3.82 2.46
C TYR A 12 -9.35 -3.89 1.93
N ALA A 13 -9.02 -4.90 1.11
CA ALA A 13 -7.68 -5.02 0.53
C ALA A 13 -7.33 -3.84 -0.40
N ARG A 14 -8.29 -3.39 -1.22
CA ARG A 14 -8.15 -2.19 -2.07
C ARG A 14 -7.97 -0.93 -1.23
N GLY A 15 -8.78 -0.77 -0.20
CA GLY A 15 -8.67 0.34 0.74
C GLY A 15 -7.31 0.37 1.43
N ILE A 16 -6.84 -0.77 1.95
CA ILE A 16 -5.51 -0.87 2.57
C ILE A 16 -4.40 -0.56 1.55
N ALA A 17 -4.47 -1.12 0.35
CA ALA A 17 -3.47 -0.87 -0.70
C ALA A 17 -3.42 0.61 -1.10
N GLY A 18 -4.55 1.27 -1.33
CA GLY A 18 -4.59 2.70 -1.61
C GLY A 18 -4.15 3.57 -0.43
N GLY A 19 -4.62 3.24 0.77
CA GLY A 19 -4.21 3.91 2.02
C GLY A 19 -2.69 3.92 2.19
N LEU A 20 -2.05 2.77 1.97
CA LEU A 20 -0.60 2.68 2.01
C LEU A 20 0.03 3.40 0.79
N LEU A 21 -0.38 3.12 -0.45
CA LEU A 21 0.26 3.75 -1.63
C LEU A 21 0.25 5.29 -1.60
N PHE A 22 -0.84 5.90 -1.13
CA PHE A 22 -0.97 7.37 -1.09
C PHE A 22 -0.38 8.00 0.17
N SER A 23 -0.25 7.27 1.28
CA SER A 23 0.10 7.87 2.58
C SER A 23 1.33 7.26 3.26
N PHE A 24 1.89 6.17 2.74
CA PHE A 24 3.08 5.55 3.31
C PHE A 24 4.33 6.43 3.28
N PRO A 25 4.56 7.31 2.28
CA PRO A 25 5.62 8.31 2.39
C PRO A 25 5.43 9.20 3.62
N LEU A 26 4.20 9.65 3.90
CA LEU A 26 3.89 10.48 5.07
C LEU A 26 4.12 9.73 6.39
N LEU A 27 3.72 8.45 6.46
CA LEU A 27 3.96 7.59 7.63
C LEU A 27 5.44 7.47 7.99
N TYR A 28 6.32 7.73 7.02
CA TYR A 28 7.76 7.60 7.16
C TYR A 28 8.45 8.93 7.46
N THR A 29 7.76 10.07 7.46
CA THR A 29 8.43 11.37 7.62
C THR A 29 8.55 11.82 9.07
N MET A 30 9.68 12.45 9.38
CA MET A 30 9.89 13.03 10.71
C MET A 30 8.85 14.10 11.02
N GLU A 31 8.51 14.93 10.04
CA GLU A 31 7.60 16.06 10.21
C GLU A 31 6.25 15.61 10.78
N MET A 32 5.72 14.48 10.30
CA MET A 32 4.43 13.95 10.77
C MET A 32 4.55 13.38 12.18
N TRP A 33 5.65 12.70 12.51
CA TRP A 33 5.88 12.19 13.85
C TRP A 33 6.03 13.31 14.89
N TRP A 34 6.72 14.40 14.53
CA TRP A 34 6.88 15.58 15.39
C TRP A 34 5.60 16.42 15.49
N ALA A 35 4.80 16.48 14.42
CA ALA A 35 3.48 17.08 14.48
C ALA A 35 2.60 16.35 15.52
N GLY A 36 2.72 15.01 15.61
CA GLY A 36 2.00 14.20 16.60
C GLY A 36 2.36 14.53 18.04
N LEU A 37 3.62 14.91 18.28
CA LEU A 37 4.11 15.37 19.59
C LEU A 37 3.64 16.78 19.94
N SER A 38 3.55 17.66 18.93
CA SER A 38 3.31 19.09 19.12
C SER A 38 1.82 19.46 19.12
N ALA A 39 0.97 18.59 18.58
CA ALA A 39 -0.45 18.86 18.44
C ALA A 39 -1.19 18.82 19.78
N THR A 40 -2.02 19.84 20.01
CA THR A 40 -2.94 19.91 21.15
C THR A 40 -4.15 18.99 20.93
N SER A 41 -4.79 18.52 22.01
CA SER A 41 -5.97 17.67 21.93
C SER A 41 -7.11 18.28 21.09
N LEU A 42 -7.28 19.60 21.15
CA LEU A 42 -8.29 20.30 20.36
C LEU A 42 -7.97 20.25 18.85
N GLN A 43 -6.70 20.41 18.47
CA GLN A 43 -6.28 20.30 17.06
C GLN A 43 -6.52 18.89 16.52
N LEU A 44 -6.25 17.85 17.32
CA LEU A 44 -6.51 16.46 16.93
C LEU A 44 -8.00 16.18 16.74
N ILE A 45 -8.86 16.69 17.63
CA ILE A 45 -10.32 16.56 17.50
C ILE A 45 -10.81 17.28 16.24
N ILE A 46 -10.31 18.49 15.98
CA ILE A 46 -10.65 19.25 14.77
C ILE A 46 -10.19 18.49 13.52
N LEU A 47 -8.99 17.91 13.53
CA LEU A 47 -8.47 17.13 12.41
C LEU A 47 -9.37 15.92 12.12
N ILE A 48 -9.74 15.15 13.16
CA ILE A 48 -10.68 14.03 13.05
C ILE A 48 -12.00 14.48 12.44
N LEU A 49 -12.57 15.59 12.93
CA LEU A 49 -13.83 16.12 12.43
C LEU A 49 -13.74 16.55 10.96
N ILE A 50 -12.68 17.28 10.60
CA ILE A 50 -12.46 17.74 9.22
C ILE A 50 -12.28 16.53 8.30
N THR A 51 -11.46 15.55 8.68
CA THR A 51 -11.27 14.34 7.89
C THR A 51 -12.57 13.57 7.72
N TYR A 52 -13.37 13.44 8.78
CA TYR A 52 -14.69 12.82 8.67
C TYR A 52 -15.60 13.55 7.65
N LEU A 53 -15.66 14.89 7.71
CA LEU A 53 -16.42 15.69 6.75
C LEU A 53 -15.90 15.56 5.32
N LEU A 54 -14.58 15.51 5.14
CA LEU A 54 -13.94 15.29 3.84
C LEU A 54 -14.30 13.91 3.27
N LEU A 55 -14.24 12.86 4.09
CA LEU A 55 -14.63 11.51 3.69
C LEU A 55 -16.12 11.41 3.37
N LEU A 56 -17.00 12.06 4.15
CA LEU A 56 -18.42 12.18 3.80
C LEU A 56 -18.62 12.81 2.42
N GLY A 57 -17.90 13.90 2.13
CA GLY A 57 -17.93 14.55 0.83
C GLY A 57 -17.40 13.63 -0.28
N TYR A 58 -16.24 13.02 -0.06
CA TYR A 58 -15.60 12.13 -1.04
C TYR A 58 -16.49 10.94 -1.35
N ASN A 59 -16.99 10.23 -0.34
CA ASN A 59 -17.87 9.08 -0.52
C ASN A 59 -19.20 9.46 -1.17
N ARG A 60 -19.72 10.67 -0.91
CA ARG A 60 -20.94 11.17 -1.56
C ARG A 60 -20.76 11.48 -3.05
N PHE A 61 -19.64 12.09 -3.44
CA PHE A 61 -19.44 12.61 -4.79
C PHE A 61 -18.55 11.73 -5.69
N ALA A 62 -17.57 11.05 -5.12
CA ALA A 62 -16.58 10.23 -5.80
C ALA A 62 -16.70 8.72 -5.48
N GLY A 63 -17.45 8.33 -4.44
CA GLY A 63 -17.64 6.93 -4.01
C GLY A 63 -18.43 6.03 -4.98
N MET A 64 -18.84 6.53 -6.14
CA MET A 64 -19.36 5.73 -7.28
C MET A 64 -20.54 4.80 -6.96
N ARG A 65 -21.41 5.16 -6.01
CA ARG A 65 -22.70 4.47 -5.77
C ARG A 65 -23.84 5.48 -5.93
N PRO A 66 -24.54 5.49 -7.09
CA PRO A 66 -25.61 6.46 -7.39
C PRO A 66 -26.73 6.48 -6.33
N ASP A 67 -26.97 5.32 -5.71
CA ASP A 67 -28.10 5.09 -4.79
C ASP A 67 -27.71 5.08 -3.30
N ALA A 68 -26.45 5.41 -2.97
CA ALA A 68 -26.00 5.39 -1.58
C ALA A 68 -26.73 6.44 -0.72
N THR A 69 -27.29 5.97 0.39
CA THR A 69 -27.94 6.84 1.38
C THR A 69 -26.89 7.57 2.22
N TRP A 70 -27.25 8.73 2.79
CA TRP A 70 -26.36 9.47 3.70
C TRP A 70 -25.91 8.65 4.92
N GLY A 71 -26.72 7.68 5.36
CA GLY A 71 -26.35 6.76 6.43
C GLY A 71 -25.25 5.78 6.01
N GLU A 72 -25.31 5.24 4.79
CA GLU A 72 -24.27 4.35 4.24
C GLU A 72 -22.97 5.12 4.02
N VAL A 73 -23.05 6.32 3.45
CA VAL A 73 -21.88 7.22 3.27
C VAL A 73 -21.21 7.52 4.61
N ALA A 74 -21.99 7.76 5.66
CA ALA A 74 -21.45 7.98 7.01
C ALA A 74 -20.75 6.75 7.58
N ILE A 75 -21.34 5.56 7.41
CA ILE A 75 -20.74 4.30 7.87
C ILE A 75 -19.43 4.03 7.13
N ASP A 76 -19.40 4.19 5.81
CA ASP A 76 -18.20 3.98 4.98
C ASP A 76 -17.07 4.93 5.39
N SER A 77 -17.39 6.20 5.69
CA SER A 77 -16.41 7.18 6.18
C SER A 77 -15.83 6.82 7.55
N VAL A 78 -16.66 6.34 8.49
CA VAL A 78 -16.17 5.86 9.80
C VAL A 78 -15.30 4.62 9.64
N GLU A 79 -15.68 3.72 8.74
CA GLU A 79 -14.91 2.51 8.45
C GLU A 79 -13.52 2.84 7.91
N GLU A 80 -13.42 3.78 6.96
CA GLU A 80 -12.15 4.29 6.42
C GLU A 80 -11.26 4.88 7.51
N MET A 81 -11.83 5.66 8.43
CA MET A 81 -11.12 6.19 9.58
C MET A 81 -10.60 5.09 10.51
N GLY A 82 -11.42 4.06 10.75
CA GLY A 82 -11.02 2.89 11.52
C GLY A 82 -9.85 2.14 10.89
N ILE A 83 -9.90 1.92 9.57
CA ILE A 83 -8.81 1.29 8.82
C ILE A 83 -7.55 2.15 8.89
N GLY A 84 -7.67 3.46 8.69
CA GLY A 84 -6.55 4.40 8.81
C GLY A 84 -5.89 4.34 10.19
N LEU A 85 -6.68 4.30 11.27
CA LEU A 85 -6.17 4.15 12.64
C LEU A 85 -5.39 2.84 12.83
N VAL A 86 -5.95 1.72 12.39
CA VAL A 86 -5.30 0.41 12.53
C VAL A 86 -4.01 0.33 11.72
N ILE A 87 -4.03 0.80 10.47
CA ILE A 87 -2.85 0.83 9.61
C ILE A 87 -1.77 1.72 10.21
N SER A 88 -2.08 2.97 10.55
CA SER A 88 -1.09 3.92 11.06
C SER A 88 -0.50 3.44 12.38
N PHE A 89 -1.32 2.94 13.30
CA PHE A 89 -0.83 2.35 14.54
C PHE A 89 0.11 1.17 14.27
N GLY A 90 -0.29 0.24 13.40
CA GLY A 90 0.51 -0.93 13.05
C GLY A 90 1.85 -0.56 12.40
N VAL A 91 1.84 0.37 11.44
CA VAL A 91 3.05 0.83 10.75
C VAL A 91 3.97 1.55 11.72
N LEU A 92 3.48 2.52 12.50
CA LEU A 92 4.30 3.25 13.48
C LEU A 92 4.90 2.31 14.53
N LEU A 93 4.17 1.27 14.95
CA LEU A 93 4.68 0.25 15.86
C LEU A 93 5.79 -0.58 15.19
N MET A 94 5.58 -0.98 13.93
CA MET A 94 6.54 -1.74 13.13
C MET A 94 7.85 -0.96 12.95
N ILE A 95 7.80 0.32 12.58
CA ILE A 95 8.96 1.20 12.40
C ILE A 95 9.48 1.83 13.70
N ARG A 96 8.96 1.37 14.85
CA ARG A 96 9.39 1.77 16.20
C ARG A 96 9.26 3.28 16.47
N ARG A 97 8.27 3.94 15.87
CA ARG A 97 7.95 5.36 16.14
C ARG A 97 7.00 5.56 17.31
N ILE A 98 6.25 4.50 17.66
CA ILE A 98 5.46 4.42 18.88
C ILE A 98 5.87 3.18 19.70
N ASP A 99 5.84 3.32 21.02
CA ASP A 99 6.10 2.23 21.97
C ASP A 99 5.06 2.29 23.10
N PRO A 100 3.97 1.50 23.02
CA PRO A 100 2.88 1.55 24.01
C PRO A 100 3.31 1.26 25.45
N ALA A 101 4.47 0.60 25.65
CA ALA A 101 4.96 0.27 26.98
C ALA A 101 5.77 1.41 27.63
N ALA A 102 6.36 2.29 26.82
CA ALA A 102 7.27 3.34 27.29
C ALA A 102 6.75 4.77 27.07
N MET A 103 5.81 4.95 26.14
CA MET A 103 5.36 6.26 25.68
C MET A 103 4.10 6.73 26.42
N GLY A 104 3.99 8.05 26.62
CA GLY A 104 2.78 8.66 27.18
C GLY A 104 1.60 8.57 26.20
N LEU A 105 0.38 8.43 26.73
CA LEU A 105 -0.83 8.25 25.92
C LEU A 105 -1.05 9.40 24.92
N THR A 106 -0.75 10.64 25.30
CA THR A 106 -0.90 11.82 24.44
C THR A 106 0.00 11.75 23.21
N GLU A 107 1.27 11.36 23.38
CA GLU A 107 2.21 11.23 22.25
C GLU A 107 1.78 10.09 21.32
N LEU A 108 1.40 8.94 21.89
CA LEU A 108 0.96 7.78 21.14
C LEU A 108 -0.28 8.11 20.32
N LEU A 109 -1.28 8.75 20.92
CA LEU A 109 -2.50 9.17 20.22
C LEU A 109 -2.22 10.25 19.19
N GLY A 110 -1.39 11.25 19.50
CA GLY A 110 -1.06 12.33 18.58
C GLY A 110 -0.40 11.84 17.30
N LYS A 111 0.63 11.01 17.42
CA LYS A 111 1.30 10.37 16.27
C LYS A 111 0.33 9.49 15.48
N THR A 112 -0.46 8.66 16.18
CA THR A 112 -1.39 7.74 15.52
C THR A 112 -2.50 8.48 14.78
N ILE A 113 -3.13 9.49 15.40
CA ILE A 113 -4.28 10.21 14.84
C ILE A 113 -3.86 11.00 13.59
N ILE A 114 -2.78 11.77 13.66
CA ILE A 114 -2.35 12.61 12.53
C ILE A 114 -2.12 11.76 11.29
N GLU A 115 -1.40 10.66 11.46
CA GLU A 115 -1.10 9.72 10.38
C GLU A 115 -2.35 8.98 9.91
N ALA A 116 -3.18 8.52 10.84
CA ALA A 116 -4.43 7.82 10.52
C ALA A 116 -5.33 8.67 9.64
N MET A 117 -5.43 9.98 9.88
CA MET A 117 -6.28 10.84 9.08
C MET A 117 -5.81 10.97 7.64
N ALA A 118 -4.50 11.04 7.40
CA ALA A 118 -3.94 11.00 6.04
C ALA A 118 -4.20 9.64 5.37
N VAL A 119 -3.92 8.55 6.08
CA VAL A 119 -4.14 7.18 5.57
C VAL A 119 -5.62 6.94 5.25
N SER A 120 -6.54 7.45 6.06
CA SER A 120 -8.00 7.28 5.85
C SER A 120 -8.46 7.87 4.52
N ILE A 121 -7.91 9.02 4.14
CA ILE A 121 -8.16 9.63 2.84
C ILE A 121 -7.62 8.73 1.72
N GLY A 122 -6.40 8.21 1.87
CA GLY A 122 -5.82 7.24 0.93
C GLY A 122 -6.66 5.96 0.80
N VAL A 123 -7.25 5.48 1.91
CA VAL A 123 -8.15 4.30 1.91
C VAL A 123 -9.40 4.58 1.08
N SER A 124 -10.02 5.74 1.25
CA SER A 124 -11.21 6.15 0.49
C SER A 124 -10.92 6.27 -1.00
N ILE A 125 -9.79 6.90 -1.37
CA ILE A 125 -9.33 7.00 -2.76
C ILE A 125 -9.01 5.61 -3.33
N GLY A 126 -8.35 4.76 -2.55
CA GLY A 126 -8.03 3.38 -2.94
C GLY A 126 -9.28 2.57 -3.29
N LYS A 127 -10.31 2.66 -2.44
CA LYS A 127 -11.58 1.98 -2.69
C LYS A 127 -12.24 2.47 -3.98
N SER A 128 -12.31 3.77 -4.23
CA SER A 128 -13.00 4.31 -5.43
C SER A 128 -12.24 4.03 -6.74
N GLN A 129 -10.92 4.16 -6.74
CA GLN A 129 -10.09 4.01 -7.95
C GLN A 129 -9.91 2.54 -8.34
N LEU A 130 -9.70 1.66 -7.36
CA LEU A 130 -9.50 0.24 -7.63
C LEU A 130 -10.82 -0.54 -7.86
N ASP A 131 -11.96 0.07 -7.52
CA ASP A 131 -13.31 -0.46 -7.80
C ASP A 131 -13.86 -0.01 -9.17
N SER A 132 -13.61 1.25 -9.56
CA SER A 132 -14.07 1.80 -10.86
C SER A 132 -13.45 1.11 -12.07
N GLU A 133 -12.24 0.58 -11.90
CA GLU A 133 -11.55 -0.29 -12.84
C GLU A 133 -12.28 -1.64 -13.11
N GLU A 134 -13.29 -1.99 -12.31
CA GLU A 134 -14.07 -3.24 -12.46
C GLU A 134 -15.45 -3.01 -13.12
N SER A 135 -16.07 -1.84 -12.89
CA SER A 135 -17.35 -1.47 -13.54
C SER A 135 -17.16 -0.86 -14.93
N GLY A 136 -15.94 -0.40 -15.25
CA GLY A 136 -15.52 0.01 -16.58
C GLY A 136 -15.14 -1.17 -17.47
N GLY A 137 -16.06 -2.12 -17.64
CA GLY A 137 -15.98 -3.09 -18.74
C GLY A 137 -15.88 -2.31 -20.04
N GLY A 138 -14.67 -2.22 -20.58
CA GLY A 138 -14.39 -1.55 -21.84
C GLY A 138 -15.34 -2.10 -22.89
N LYS A 139 -16.24 -1.25 -23.39
CA LYS A 139 -16.81 -1.43 -24.72
C LYS A 139 -15.62 -1.46 -25.67
N GLN A 140 -15.26 -2.66 -26.06
CA GLN A 140 -14.46 -2.94 -27.23
C GLN A 140 -15.10 -2.17 -28.39
N PRO A 141 -14.38 -1.31 -29.12
CA PRO A 141 -14.85 -0.87 -30.42
C PRO A 141 -14.87 -2.11 -31.31
N ASP A 142 -16.05 -2.52 -31.74
CA ASP A 142 -16.23 -3.44 -32.86
C ASP A 142 -15.41 -2.91 -34.06
N GLY A 143 -14.40 -3.68 -34.49
CA GLY A 143 -13.62 -3.32 -35.68
C GLY A 143 -12.35 -4.12 -35.92
N GLY A 144 -12.47 -5.37 -36.38
CA GLY A 144 -11.40 -6.06 -37.11
C GLY A 144 -11.40 -7.59 -36.97
N PRO A 145 -11.63 -8.37 -38.06
CA PRO A 145 -11.56 -9.82 -37.99
C PRO A 145 -10.10 -10.28 -38.11
N GLY A 146 -9.59 -10.99 -37.10
CA GLY A 146 -8.42 -11.86 -37.26
C GLY A 146 -7.36 -11.75 -36.18
N SER A 147 -7.56 -12.45 -35.06
CA SER A 147 -6.47 -13.24 -34.47
C SER A 147 -7.08 -14.37 -33.63
N SER A 148 -7.15 -15.51 -34.28
CA SER A 148 -7.52 -16.82 -33.76
C SER A 148 -6.75 -17.15 -32.49
N SER A 149 -7.43 -17.83 -31.57
CA SER A 149 -6.82 -18.58 -30.47
C SER A 149 -5.57 -19.34 -30.92
N ASP A 150 -4.46 -19.17 -30.21
CA ASP A 150 -3.37 -20.15 -30.23
C ASP A 150 -2.87 -20.45 -28.81
N ASN A 151 -2.81 -21.75 -28.53
CA ASN A 151 -2.31 -22.37 -27.32
C ASN A 151 -0.78 -22.49 -27.47
N GLY A 152 0.03 -21.72 -26.72
CA GLY A 152 1.47 -21.98 -26.73
C GLY A 152 2.37 -20.99 -26.00
N LYS A 153 2.80 -21.37 -24.78
CA LYS A 153 3.90 -20.80 -23.95
C LYS A 153 3.74 -19.33 -23.50
N PRO A 154 4.00 -19.00 -22.22
CA PRO A 154 4.05 -17.61 -21.79
C PRO A 154 5.23 -16.93 -22.50
N ASP A 155 4.93 -15.94 -23.32
CA ASP A 155 5.91 -15.25 -24.15
C ASP A 155 6.95 -14.54 -23.27
N LYS A 156 8.23 -14.61 -23.61
CA LYS A 156 9.31 -13.96 -22.80
C LYS A 156 9.09 -12.45 -22.69
N THR A 157 8.42 -11.89 -23.69
CA THR A 157 8.01 -10.49 -23.80
C THR A 157 7.11 -10.05 -22.63
N ASP A 158 6.18 -10.91 -22.18
CA ASP A 158 5.28 -10.59 -21.06
C ASP A 158 6.00 -10.53 -19.72
N LYS A 159 6.95 -11.45 -19.48
CA LYS A 159 7.71 -11.48 -18.22
C LYS A 159 8.64 -10.28 -18.08
N LEU A 160 9.24 -9.85 -19.20
CA LEU A 160 10.07 -8.65 -19.22
C LEU A 160 9.22 -7.39 -18.96
N GLY A 161 8.05 -7.28 -19.61
CA GLY A 161 7.12 -6.16 -19.38
C GLY A 161 6.69 -6.04 -17.92
N MET A 162 6.30 -7.17 -17.29
CA MET A 162 5.94 -7.20 -15.87
C MET A 162 7.11 -6.78 -14.97
N ALA A 163 8.32 -7.24 -15.25
CA ALA A 163 9.51 -6.88 -14.47
C ALA A 163 9.84 -5.37 -14.59
N VAL A 164 9.75 -4.81 -15.80
CA VAL A 164 9.99 -3.39 -16.05
C VAL A 164 8.98 -2.53 -15.28
N LEU A 165 7.69 -2.86 -15.34
CA LEU A 165 6.69 -2.07 -14.61
C LEU A 165 6.78 -2.25 -13.09
N ALA A 166 7.16 -3.42 -12.61
CA ALA A 166 7.44 -3.62 -11.19
C ALA A 166 8.59 -2.72 -10.73
N ILE A 167 9.69 -2.64 -11.50
CA ILE A 167 10.79 -1.72 -11.21
C ILE A 167 10.31 -0.27 -11.27
N CYS A 168 9.58 0.13 -12.32
CA CYS A 168 9.07 1.50 -12.45
C CYS A 168 8.21 1.88 -11.24
N GLY A 169 7.28 1.03 -10.83
CA GLY A 169 6.44 1.26 -9.65
C GLY A 169 7.26 1.34 -8.36
N ALA A 170 8.24 0.45 -8.19
CA ALA A 170 9.17 0.50 -7.05
C ALA A 170 10.00 1.79 -7.02
N VAL A 171 10.47 2.26 -8.17
CA VAL A 171 11.24 3.52 -8.29
C VAL A 171 10.35 4.73 -8.01
N VAL A 172 9.14 4.78 -8.57
CA VAL A 172 8.22 5.91 -8.38
C VAL A 172 7.83 6.06 -6.91
N VAL A 173 7.56 4.94 -6.24
CA VAL A 173 7.13 4.97 -4.84
C VAL A 173 8.32 5.08 -3.89
N GLY A 174 9.32 4.21 -4.05
CA GLY A 174 10.50 4.17 -3.19
C GLY A 174 11.42 5.38 -3.39
N GLY A 175 11.54 5.91 -4.60
CA GLY A 175 12.39 7.06 -4.91
C GLY A 175 11.98 8.35 -4.20
N ASN A 176 10.71 8.49 -3.80
CA ASN A 176 10.23 9.65 -3.03
C ASN A 176 10.71 9.64 -1.57
N VAL A 177 11.09 8.47 -1.04
CA VAL A 177 11.49 8.30 0.38
C VAL A 177 12.95 7.87 0.51
N ALA A 178 13.52 7.22 -0.51
CA ALA A 178 14.90 6.76 -0.49
C ALA A 178 15.97 7.86 -0.20
N PRO A 179 15.85 9.09 -0.72
CA PRO A 179 16.87 10.11 -0.45
C PRO A 179 16.71 10.78 0.92
N THR A 180 15.73 10.38 1.73
CA THR A 180 15.43 11.06 3.00
C THR A 180 16.18 10.45 4.18
N GLU A 181 16.33 11.21 5.26
CA GLU A 181 17.05 10.76 6.46
C GLU A 181 16.27 9.72 7.26
N GLU A 182 14.95 9.64 7.09
CA GLU A 182 14.11 8.76 7.87
C GLU A 182 14.39 7.28 7.62
N ILE A 183 14.76 6.93 6.39
CA ILE A 183 15.17 5.55 6.08
C ILE A 183 16.39 5.16 6.93
N LEU A 184 17.35 6.07 7.08
CA LEU A 184 18.54 5.85 7.90
C LEU A 184 18.17 5.80 9.40
N VAL A 185 17.37 6.76 9.89
CA VAL A 185 17.00 6.82 11.31
C VAL A 185 16.18 5.60 11.73
N ILE A 186 15.20 5.19 10.93
CA ILE A 186 14.43 3.97 11.19
C ILE A 186 15.38 2.77 11.24
N SER A 187 16.36 2.70 10.34
CA SER A 187 17.31 1.58 10.27
C SER A 187 18.28 1.53 11.46
N LEU A 188 18.73 2.69 11.94
CA LEU A 188 19.60 2.79 13.12
C LEU A 188 18.88 2.41 14.42
N GLU A 189 17.60 2.78 14.53
CA GLU A 189 16.81 2.53 15.74
C GLU A 189 16.07 1.18 15.71
N ALA A 190 15.99 0.52 14.56
CA ALA A 190 15.33 -0.77 14.40
C ALA A 190 16.10 -1.90 15.11
N LYS A 191 15.41 -2.59 16.01
CA LYS A 191 15.88 -3.89 16.54
C LYS A 191 15.70 -4.98 15.47
N PRO A 192 16.43 -6.11 15.54
CA PRO A 192 16.29 -7.21 14.58
C PRO A 192 14.84 -7.70 14.38
N ILE A 193 14.03 -7.68 15.44
CA ILE A 193 12.61 -8.06 15.36
C ILE A 193 11.79 -7.10 14.49
N HIS A 194 12.09 -5.80 14.51
CA HIS A 194 11.42 -4.80 13.68
C HIS A 194 11.81 -4.95 12.22
N VAL A 195 13.09 -5.20 11.93
CA VAL A 195 13.57 -5.50 10.56
C VAL A 195 12.89 -6.75 10.02
N LEU A 196 12.82 -7.82 10.81
CA LEU A 196 12.11 -9.04 10.43
C LEU A 196 10.61 -8.78 10.19
N MET A 197 9.97 -8.00 11.08
CA MET A 197 8.56 -7.63 10.92
C MET A 197 8.31 -6.87 9.62
N MET A 198 9.17 -5.90 9.27
CA MET A 198 9.10 -5.16 8.00
C MET A 198 9.27 -6.09 6.78
N ALA A 199 10.20 -7.03 6.83
CA ALA A 199 10.39 -8.02 5.77
C ALA A 199 9.16 -8.92 5.60
N VAL A 200 8.56 -9.40 6.70
CA VAL A 200 7.36 -10.24 6.66
C VAL A 200 6.14 -9.44 6.18
N VAL A 201 5.93 -8.24 6.68
CA VAL A 201 4.80 -7.37 6.30
C VAL A 201 4.88 -7.00 4.81
N SER A 202 6.06 -6.66 4.31
CA SER A 202 6.25 -6.35 2.88
C SER A 202 5.94 -7.53 1.97
N LEU A 203 6.36 -8.74 2.34
CA LEU A 203 5.96 -9.98 1.64
C LEU A 203 4.45 -10.19 1.69
N LEU A 204 3.81 -10.06 2.86
CA LEU A 204 2.36 -10.23 3.01
C LEU A 204 1.58 -9.22 2.17
N LEU A 205 2.02 -7.96 2.14
CA LEU A 205 1.42 -6.92 1.30
C LEU A 205 1.53 -7.27 -0.18
N SER A 206 2.68 -7.80 -0.63
CA SER A 206 2.84 -8.26 -2.01
C SER A 206 1.89 -9.42 -2.35
N ILE A 207 1.76 -10.40 -1.45
CA ILE A 207 0.83 -11.54 -1.62
C ILE A 207 -0.60 -11.02 -1.76
N VAL A 208 -1.03 -10.14 -0.84
CA VAL A 208 -2.38 -9.58 -0.84
C VAL A 208 -2.66 -8.86 -2.15
N ILE A 209 -1.78 -7.96 -2.60
CA ILE A 209 -2.00 -7.17 -3.82
C ILE A 209 -2.02 -8.07 -5.07
N VAL A 210 -1.07 -9.01 -5.20
CA VAL A 210 -1.01 -9.92 -6.34
C VAL A 210 -2.22 -10.87 -6.35
N TYR A 211 -2.60 -11.41 -5.20
CA TYR A 211 -3.75 -12.32 -5.08
C TYR A 211 -5.07 -11.66 -5.49
N PHE A 212 -5.35 -10.43 -5.04
CA PHE A 212 -6.56 -9.70 -5.41
C PHE A 212 -6.54 -9.19 -6.85
N SER A 213 -5.35 -9.02 -7.45
CA SER A 213 -5.18 -8.67 -8.86
C SER A 213 -5.46 -9.84 -9.82
N ASP A 214 -4.90 -11.01 -9.56
CA ASP A 214 -4.96 -12.14 -10.50
C ASP A 214 -6.36 -12.79 -10.59
N PHE A 215 -7.23 -12.53 -9.62
CA PHE A 215 -8.63 -12.99 -9.69
C PHE A 215 -9.45 -12.30 -10.80
N ARG A 216 -8.91 -11.24 -11.43
CA ARG A 216 -9.53 -10.47 -12.51
C ARG A 216 -9.64 -11.23 -13.86
N GLY A 217 -9.25 -12.51 -13.93
CA GLY A 217 -9.30 -13.30 -15.17
C GLY A 217 -9.55 -14.81 -15.03
N ALA A 218 -9.81 -15.33 -13.83
CA ALA A 218 -9.92 -16.78 -13.61
C ALA A 218 -11.34 -17.32 -13.86
N THR A 219 -11.85 -17.23 -15.10
CA THR A 219 -13.11 -17.88 -15.48
C THR A 219 -12.92 -19.32 -15.96
N GLU A 220 -11.70 -19.85 -16.10
CA GLU A 220 -11.51 -21.23 -16.55
C GLU A 220 -10.47 -22.02 -15.74
N LYS A 221 -10.98 -23.06 -15.07
CA LYS A 221 -10.30 -24.26 -14.53
C LYS A 221 -9.06 -24.00 -13.66
N PHE A 222 -9.26 -23.97 -12.33
CA PHE A 222 -8.20 -24.05 -11.32
C PHE A 222 -7.31 -25.30 -11.51
N PRO A 223 -6.06 -25.18 -12.01
CA PRO A 223 -5.10 -26.27 -11.96
C PRO A 223 -4.42 -26.27 -10.58
N LYS A 224 -3.80 -27.38 -10.21
CA LYS A 224 -3.02 -27.52 -8.96
C LYS A 224 -1.79 -26.58 -8.86
N ASP A 225 -1.54 -25.76 -9.88
CA ASP A 225 -0.36 -24.89 -10.05
C ASP A 225 -0.59 -23.40 -9.72
N VAL A 226 -1.82 -22.98 -9.40
CA VAL A 226 -2.12 -21.54 -9.12
C VAL A 226 -1.32 -21.02 -7.94
N LEU A 227 -1.21 -21.80 -6.86
CA LEU A 227 -0.46 -21.39 -5.68
C LEU A 227 1.03 -21.25 -5.98
N TYR A 228 1.59 -22.12 -6.81
CA TYR A 228 2.99 -22.04 -7.21
C TYR A 228 3.25 -20.79 -8.06
N HIS A 229 2.39 -20.50 -9.03
CA HIS A 229 2.51 -19.31 -9.87
C HIS A 229 2.37 -18.01 -9.08
N ILE A 230 1.36 -17.89 -8.20
CA ILE A 230 1.19 -16.70 -7.35
C ILE A 230 2.40 -16.52 -6.44
N THR A 231 2.86 -17.59 -5.79
CA THR A 231 4.03 -17.52 -4.89
C THR A 231 5.29 -17.12 -5.64
N PHE A 232 5.54 -17.71 -6.81
CA PHE A 232 6.69 -17.38 -7.64
C PHE A 232 6.66 -15.90 -8.09
N ASP A 233 5.51 -15.43 -8.56
CA ASP A 233 5.32 -14.06 -9.02
C ASP A 233 5.46 -13.04 -7.88
N THR A 234 4.95 -13.36 -6.68
CA THR A 234 5.18 -12.56 -5.47
C THR A 234 6.66 -12.52 -5.12
N CYS A 235 7.35 -13.67 -5.11
CA CYS A 235 8.78 -13.72 -4.81
C CYS A 235 9.59 -12.88 -5.79
N VAL A 236 9.30 -12.96 -7.09
CA VAL A 236 9.97 -12.13 -8.10
C VAL A 236 9.67 -10.65 -7.85
N CYS A 237 8.41 -10.27 -7.64
CA CYS A 237 8.04 -8.88 -7.36
C CYS A 237 8.79 -8.30 -6.15
N TYR A 238 8.83 -9.07 -5.06
CA TYR A 238 9.51 -8.70 -3.84
C TYR A 238 11.03 -8.55 -4.03
N LEU A 239 11.66 -9.49 -4.73
CA LEU A 239 13.10 -9.43 -5.04
C LEU A 239 13.43 -8.24 -5.94
N MET A 240 12.59 -7.93 -6.92
CA MET A 240 12.76 -6.75 -7.76
C MET A 240 12.63 -5.47 -6.92
N ALA A 241 11.64 -5.38 -6.03
CA ALA A 241 11.50 -4.25 -5.11
C ALA A 241 12.72 -4.08 -4.20
N LEU A 242 13.24 -5.15 -3.59
CA LEU A 242 14.45 -5.10 -2.77
C LEU A 242 15.69 -4.72 -3.57
N GLY A 243 15.85 -5.26 -4.78
CA GLY A 243 16.94 -4.91 -5.68
C GLY A 243 16.89 -3.44 -6.10
N THR A 244 15.70 -2.94 -6.42
CA THR A 244 15.46 -1.52 -6.69
C THR A 244 15.76 -0.66 -5.47
N SER A 245 15.29 -1.03 -4.28
CA SER A 245 15.62 -0.33 -3.03
C SER A 245 17.12 -0.22 -2.81
N ALA A 246 17.84 -1.34 -2.94
CA ALA A 246 19.30 -1.36 -2.79
C ALA A 246 20.00 -0.47 -3.83
N PHE A 247 19.54 -0.51 -5.08
CA PHE A 247 20.08 0.35 -6.15
C PHE A 247 19.85 1.83 -5.89
N ILE A 248 18.64 2.23 -5.50
CA ILE A 248 18.31 3.63 -5.24
C ILE A 248 19.07 4.15 -4.01
N LEU A 249 19.15 3.36 -2.94
CA LEU A 249 19.94 3.72 -1.75
C LEU A 249 21.43 3.88 -2.08
N TRP A 250 21.99 2.97 -2.87
CA TRP A 250 23.34 3.09 -3.37
C TRP A 250 23.53 4.36 -4.22
N PHE A 251 22.59 4.65 -5.13
CA PHE A 251 22.63 5.83 -6.00
C PHE A 251 22.66 7.14 -5.20
N PHE A 252 21.92 7.21 -4.08
CA PHE A 252 21.91 8.37 -3.18
C PHE A 252 23.02 8.36 -2.11
N GLY A 253 23.98 7.44 -2.18
CA GLY A 253 25.10 7.39 -1.23
C GLY A 253 24.70 6.92 0.18
N ARG A 254 23.54 6.29 0.35
CA ARG A 254 23.00 5.89 1.68
C ARG A 254 23.75 4.74 2.33
N PHE A 255 24.72 4.15 1.62
CA PHE A 255 25.59 3.08 2.14
C PHE A 255 26.98 3.57 2.55
N GLU A 256 27.27 4.86 2.41
CA GLU A 256 28.54 5.44 2.86
C GLU A 256 28.60 5.48 4.39
N ASP A 257 29.75 5.10 4.96
CA ASP A 257 30.05 5.15 6.40
C ASP A 257 29.08 4.41 7.35
N VAL A 258 28.26 3.49 6.82
CA VAL A 258 27.34 2.66 7.62
C VAL A 258 27.80 1.21 7.69
N SER A 259 27.46 0.53 8.79
CA SER A 259 27.70 -0.91 8.92
C SER A 259 26.84 -1.71 7.95
N PHE A 260 27.28 -2.92 7.60
CA PHE A 260 26.50 -3.84 6.75
C PHE A 260 25.08 -4.08 7.30
N TRP A 261 24.93 -4.19 8.62
CA TRP A 261 23.62 -4.37 9.26
C TRP A 261 22.68 -3.20 8.98
N VAL A 262 23.18 -1.96 9.10
CA VAL A 262 22.39 -0.76 8.84
C VAL A 262 22.06 -0.65 7.35
N ALA A 263 23.01 -0.94 6.44
CA ALA A 263 22.74 -1.00 5.01
C ALA A 263 21.65 -2.03 4.66
N PHE A 264 21.73 -3.23 5.24
CA PHE A 264 20.70 -4.26 5.09
C PHE A 264 19.34 -3.80 5.62
N ALA A 265 19.30 -3.19 6.81
CA ALA A 265 18.07 -2.67 7.39
C ALA A 265 17.44 -1.58 6.50
N GLN A 266 18.24 -0.66 5.93
CA GLN A 266 17.74 0.37 5.00
C GLN A 266 17.08 -0.26 3.76
N CYS A 267 17.67 -1.31 3.19
CA CYS A 267 17.06 -2.04 2.07
C CYS A 267 15.70 -2.63 2.44
N ILE A 268 15.55 -3.16 3.65
CA ILE A 268 14.27 -3.72 4.14
C ILE A 268 13.25 -2.61 4.42
N VAL A 269 13.66 -1.53 5.09
CA VAL A 269 12.81 -0.38 5.44
C VAL A 269 12.23 0.25 4.16
N LEU A 270 13.08 0.53 3.17
CA LEU A 270 12.65 1.03 1.86
C LEU A 270 11.91 -0.05 1.05
N GLY A 271 12.30 -1.31 1.21
CA GLY A 271 11.66 -2.47 0.60
C GLY A 271 10.17 -2.57 0.91
N VAL A 272 9.71 -2.13 2.08
CA VAL A 272 8.28 -2.16 2.41
C VAL A 272 7.46 -1.32 1.44
N ILE A 273 7.87 -0.07 1.23
CA ILE A 273 7.14 0.83 0.35
C ILE A 273 7.41 0.53 -1.14
N ALA A 274 8.64 0.14 -1.48
CA ALA A 274 8.99 -0.26 -2.84
C ALA A 274 8.20 -1.48 -3.32
N THR A 275 7.90 -2.43 -2.41
CA THR A 275 7.10 -3.63 -2.73
C THR A 275 5.66 -3.29 -3.05
N LEU A 276 5.07 -2.30 -2.36
CA LEU A 276 3.75 -1.77 -2.69
C LEU A 276 3.75 -1.18 -4.11
N GLY A 277 4.74 -0.33 -4.41
CA GLY A 277 4.92 0.25 -5.74
C GLY A 277 5.12 -0.80 -6.84
N ALA A 278 5.98 -1.79 -6.59
CA ALA A 278 6.24 -2.88 -7.53
C ALA A 278 4.97 -3.69 -7.85
N SER A 279 4.21 -4.00 -6.80
CA SER A 279 2.97 -4.77 -6.93
C SER A 279 1.89 -3.96 -7.65
N ALA A 280 1.78 -2.65 -7.36
CA ALA A 280 0.85 -1.75 -8.04
C ALA A 280 1.22 -1.50 -9.52
N GLY A 281 2.52 -1.34 -9.84
CA GLY A 281 2.99 -1.12 -11.20
C GLY A 281 2.62 -2.27 -12.15
N ARG A 282 2.60 -3.52 -11.66
CA ARG A 282 2.14 -4.68 -12.44
C ARG A 282 0.65 -4.64 -12.78
N LEU A 283 -0.16 -3.97 -11.97
CA LEU A 283 -1.61 -3.85 -12.20
C LEU A 283 -1.92 -3.04 -13.47
N LEU A 284 -1.03 -2.11 -13.85
CA LEU A 284 -1.23 -1.20 -14.98
C LEU A 284 -1.14 -1.88 -16.36
N ILE A 285 -0.62 -3.10 -16.46
CA ILE A 285 -0.54 -3.85 -17.74
C ILE A 285 -1.81 -4.65 -18.02
N LYS A 286 -2.65 -4.90 -17.01
CA LYS A 286 -3.73 -5.91 -17.09
C LYS A 286 -5.12 -5.32 -17.25
#